data_AF-A0A0G1JAU7-F1
#
_entry.id   AF-A0A0G1JAU7-F1
#
_cell.length_a   1.000
_cell.length_b   1.000
_cell.length_c   1.000
_cell.angle_alpha   90.00
_cell.angle_beta   90.00
_cell.angle_gamma   90.00
#
_symmetry.space_group_name_H-M   'P 1'
#
loop_
_entity.id
_entity.type
_entity.pdbx_description
1 polymer ?
#
loop_
_entity_poly.entity_id
_entity_poly.type
_entity_poly.pdbx_seq_one_letter_code
_entity_poly.pdbx_strand_id
1 'polypeptide(L)'
;QVLYRSEFDEKSEDAKNVTFIKINPENHNKTIEKIIKYVLNSYRTLGFRDYGRFEVRVSKKGCYVIDCNPNPWLGIDGIFIAGAKKYGYNYGEMIMQICDFAIERQEKYE
;
A
#
# COMPACT_ATOMS: atom_id res chain seq x y z
N GLN A 1 -10.25 -4.74 -10.17
CA GLN A 1 -10.29 -5.42 -8.87
C GLN A 1 -9.17 -6.44 -8.93
N VAL A 2 -8.12 -6.27 -8.14
CA VAL A 2 -6.98 -7.19 -8.14
C VAL A 2 -7.49 -8.45 -7.42
N LEU A 3 -7.55 -9.59 -8.11
CA LEU A 3 -7.99 -10.85 -7.52
C LEU A 3 -6.80 -11.50 -6.80
N TYR A 4 -7.08 -12.25 -5.72
CA TYR A 4 -6.09 -12.95 -4.88
C TYR A 4 -4.95 -13.63 -5.67
N ARG A 5 -5.24 -14.13 -6.87
CA ARG A 5 -4.28 -14.79 -7.76
C ARG A 5 -3.17 -13.86 -8.27
N SER A 6 -3.50 -12.61 -8.57
CA SER A 6 -2.51 -11.59 -8.99
C SER A 6 -1.61 -11.10 -7.86
N GLU A 7 -1.92 -11.43 -6.61
CA GLU A 7 -1.01 -11.14 -5.49
C GLU A 7 0.23 -12.04 -5.48
N PHE A 8 0.11 -13.24 -6.06
CA PHE A 8 1.15 -14.27 -6.05
C PHE A 8 1.63 -14.68 -7.45
N ASP A 9 0.92 -14.26 -8.50
CA ASP A 9 1.24 -14.59 -9.89
C ASP A 9 1.16 -13.34 -10.78
N GLU A 10 2.34 -12.75 -11.04
CA GLU A 10 2.49 -11.60 -11.93
C GLU A 10 2.10 -11.89 -13.39
N LYS A 11 2.05 -13.18 -13.80
CA LYS A 11 1.66 -13.57 -15.15
C LYS A 11 0.14 -13.67 -15.30
N SER A 12 -0.60 -13.56 -14.21
CA SER A 12 -2.06 -13.56 -14.26
C SER A 12 -2.60 -12.39 -15.08
N GLU A 13 -3.73 -12.60 -15.74
CA GLU A 13 -4.38 -11.57 -16.56
C GLU A 13 -4.78 -10.34 -15.72
N ASP A 14 -5.09 -10.55 -14.45
CA ASP A 14 -5.43 -9.49 -13.50
C ASP A 14 -4.22 -8.62 -13.16
N ALA A 15 -3.02 -9.21 -13.03
CA ALA A 15 -1.78 -8.48 -12.77
C ALA A 15 -1.43 -7.52 -13.93
N LYS A 16 -1.73 -7.92 -15.18
CA LYS A 16 -1.50 -7.10 -16.38
C LYS A 16 -2.35 -5.81 -16.41
N ASN A 17 -3.46 -5.79 -15.67
CA ASN A 17 -4.36 -4.64 -15.61
C ASN A 17 -4.07 -3.69 -14.43
N VAL A 18 -2.96 -3.90 -13.71
CA VAL A 18 -2.57 -3.05 -12.59
C VAL A 18 -1.73 -1.87 -13.09
N THR A 19 -2.14 -0.66 -12.71
CA THR A 19 -1.35 0.56 -12.93
C THR A 19 -0.83 1.08 -11.61
N PHE A 20 0.49 1.25 -11.51
CA PHE A 20 1.13 1.84 -10.34
C PHE A 20 1.27 3.35 -10.52
N ILE A 21 0.61 4.12 -9.64
CA ILE A 21 0.55 5.58 -9.71
C ILE A 21 1.19 6.17 -8.44
N LYS A 22 2.16 7.08 -8.62
CA LYS A 22 2.63 7.97 -7.55
C LYS A 22 1.65 9.13 -7.41
N ILE A 23 1.20 9.44 -6.20
CA ILE A 23 0.39 10.64 -5.96
C ILE A 23 1.29 11.87 -6.10
N ASN A 24 0.89 12.83 -6.91
CA ASN A 24 1.60 14.07 -7.20
C ASN A 24 0.60 15.24 -7.34
N PRO A 25 1.05 16.50 -7.41
CA PRO A 25 0.13 17.65 -7.50
C PRO A 25 -0.84 17.59 -8.69
N GLU A 26 -0.45 16.97 -9.80
CA GLU A 26 -1.26 16.90 -11.03
C GLU A 26 -2.43 15.92 -10.91
N ASN A 27 -2.26 14.82 -10.16
CA ASN A 27 -3.31 13.82 -9.96
C ASN A 27 -4.01 13.92 -8.59
N HIS A 28 -3.60 14.86 -7.74
CA HIS A 28 -4.22 15.10 -6.44
C HIS A 28 -5.60 15.76 -6.61
N ASN A 29 -6.65 15.03 -6.25
CA ASN A 29 -8.02 15.51 -6.33
C ASN A 29 -8.85 15.00 -5.14
N LYS A 30 -10.11 15.43 -5.06
CA LYS A 30 -11.06 15.07 -3.99
C LYS A 30 -11.25 13.56 -3.78
N THR A 31 -11.07 12.75 -4.83
CA THR A 31 -11.15 11.29 -4.71
C THR A 31 -9.92 10.74 -4.00
N ILE A 32 -8.72 11.19 -4.39
CA ILE A 32 -7.46 10.82 -3.72
C ILE A 32 -7.48 11.27 -2.25
N GLU A 33 -7.92 12.49 -1.95
CA GLU A 33 -8.05 12.98 -0.56
C GLU A 33 -8.97 12.07 0.28
N LYS A 34 -10.10 11.62 -0.28
CA LYS A 34 -11.02 10.70 0.40
C LYS A 34 -10.38 9.32 0.62
N ILE A 35 -9.66 8.80 -0.36
CA ILE A 35 -8.93 7.53 -0.23
C ILE A 35 -7.92 7.65 0.91
N ILE A 36 -7.06 8.67 0.89
CA ILE A 36 -6.05 8.91 1.93
C ILE A 36 -6.72 9.00 3.31
N LYS A 37 -7.80 9.79 3.43
CA LYS A 37 -8.54 9.93 4.68
C LYS A 37 -9.03 8.58 5.20
N TYR A 38 -9.66 7.77 4.36
CA TYR A 38 -10.23 6.49 4.79
C TYR A 38 -9.16 5.42 5.07
N VAL A 39 -8.08 5.41 4.31
CA VAL A 39 -6.92 4.54 4.57
C VAL A 39 -6.27 4.91 5.90
N LEU A 40 -5.97 6.19 6.14
CA LEU A 40 -5.35 6.63 7.40
C LEU A 40 -6.27 6.40 8.61
N ASN A 41 -7.59 6.59 8.45
CA ASN A 41 -8.53 6.24 9.50
C ASN A 41 -8.54 4.74 9.76
N SER A 42 -8.57 3.91 8.72
CA SER A 42 -8.56 2.44 8.87
C SER A 42 -7.25 1.97 9.52
N TYR A 43 -6.11 2.49 9.07
CA TYR A 43 -4.80 2.24 9.65
C TYR A 43 -4.79 2.48 11.17
N ARG A 44 -5.28 3.64 11.62
CA ARG A 44 -5.33 3.99 13.04
C ARG A 44 -6.33 3.12 13.82
N THR A 45 -7.54 2.96 13.29
CA THR A 45 -8.61 2.20 13.95
C THR A 45 -8.25 0.72 14.11
N LEU A 46 -7.57 0.14 13.13
CA LEU A 46 -7.15 -1.27 13.15
C LEU A 46 -5.81 -1.49 13.88
N GLY A 47 -5.17 -0.44 14.38
CA GLY A 47 -3.91 -0.55 15.12
C GLY A 47 -2.73 -0.98 14.26
N PHE A 48 -2.72 -0.62 12.97
CA PHE A 48 -1.57 -0.88 12.11
C PHE A 48 -0.34 -0.11 12.61
N ARG A 49 0.84 -0.68 12.34
CA ARG A 49 2.13 -0.12 12.74
C ARG A 49 3.09 -0.21 11.56
N ASP A 50 3.92 0.82 11.39
CA ASP A 50 4.96 0.98 10.38
C ASP A 50 4.48 1.00 8.92
N TYR A 51 3.87 -0.07 8.44
CA TYR A 51 3.47 -0.25 7.04
C TYR A 51 2.22 -1.13 6.91
N GLY A 52 1.66 -1.16 5.70
CA GLY A 52 0.53 -2.01 5.36
C GLY A 52 -0.01 -1.71 3.97
N ARG A 53 -0.76 -2.66 3.41
CA ARG A 53 -1.48 -2.50 2.13
C ARG A 53 -2.97 -2.35 2.40
N PHE A 54 -3.58 -1.38 1.75
CA PHE A 54 -5.02 -1.13 1.85
C PHE A 54 -5.64 -1.21 0.48
N GLU A 55 -6.69 -2.01 0.37
CA GLU A 55 -7.47 -2.10 -0.85
C GLU A 55 -8.70 -1.22 -0.74
N VAL A 56 -8.86 -0.34 -1.74
CA VAL A 56 -9.91 0.65 -1.74
C VAL A 56 -10.73 0.54 -3.01
N ARG A 57 -12.04 0.40 -2.86
CA ARG A 57 -13.01 0.41 -3.94
C ARG A 57 -13.59 1.80 -4.10
N VAL A 58 -13.39 2.39 -5.28
CA VAL A 58 -14.02 3.65 -5.67
C VAL A 58 -15.07 3.37 -6.75
N SER A 59 -16.27 3.92 -6.56
CA SER A 59 -17.37 3.81 -7.52
C SER A 59 -18.28 5.05 -7.43
N LYS A 60 -19.28 5.14 -8.30
CA LYS A 60 -20.34 6.16 -8.20
C LYS A 60 -21.09 6.11 -6.85
N LYS A 61 -21.11 4.95 -6.18
CA LYS A 61 -21.75 4.76 -4.87
C LYS A 61 -20.87 5.20 -3.69
N GLY A 62 -19.60 5.52 -3.91
CA GLY A 62 -18.68 5.95 -2.86
C GLY A 62 -17.30 5.28 -2.88
N CYS A 63 -16.55 5.53 -1.82
CA CYS A 63 -15.19 5.06 -1.58
C CYS A 63 -15.18 4.18 -0.32
N TYR A 64 -14.70 2.94 -0.43
CA TYR A 64 -14.79 1.93 0.62
C TYR A 64 -13.44 1.22 0.76
N VAL A 65 -12.90 1.13 1.98
CA VAL A 65 -11.78 0.23 2.27
C VAL A 65 -12.36 -1.18 2.37
N ILE A 66 -11.88 -2.11 1.55
CA ILE A 66 -12.45 -3.46 1.41
C ILE A 66 -11.55 -4.55 1.98
N ASP A 67 -10.24 -4.30 2.05
CA ASP A 67 -9.27 -5.20 2.66
C ASP A 67 -8.09 -4.40 3.21
N CYS A 68 -7.49 -4.91 4.29
CA CYS A 68 -6.36 -4.30 4.97
C CYS A 68 -5.36 -5.40 5.34
N ASN A 69 -4.18 -5.37 4.73
CA ASN A 69 -3.12 -6.33 4.99
C ASN A 69 -1.95 -5.65 5.74
N PRO A 70 -1.74 -5.94 7.04
CA PRO A 70 -0.67 -5.34 7.84
C PRO A 70 0.73 -5.89 7.52
N ASN A 71 0.82 -7.00 6.78
CA ASN A 71 2.08 -7.60 6.36
C ASN A 71 1.94 -8.11 4.90
N PRO A 72 1.87 -7.20 3.93
CA PRO A 72 1.75 -7.58 2.52
C PRO A 72 2.98 -8.36 2.06
N TRP A 73 2.83 -9.15 1.00
CA TRP A 73 3.95 -9.85 0.37
C TRP A 73 5.07 -8.89 -0.03
N LEU A 74 6.25 -9.09 0.55
CA LEU A 74 7.44 -8.25 0.37
C LEU A 74 8.42 -8.84 -0.67
N GLY A 75 7.99 -9.74 -1.55
CA GLY A 75 8.88 -10.21 -2.62
C GLY A 75 9.32 -9.04 -3.53
N ILE A 76 10.50 -9.15 -4.15
CA ILE A 76 11.04 -8.11 -5.05
C ILE A 76 10.11 -7.77 -6.24
N ASP A 77 9.31 -8.77 -6.62
CA ASP A 77 8.28 -8.78 -7.66
C ASP A 77 6.86 -8.60 -7.06
N GLY A 78 6.77 -8.18 -5.79
CA GLY A 78 5.50 -7.93 -5.12
C GLY A 78 4.90 -6.58 -5.50
N ILE A 79 3.57 -6.51 -5.59
CA ILE A 79 2.84 -5.26 -5.88
C ILE A 79 3.14 -4.13 -4.88
N PHE A 80 3.44 -4.47 -3.62
CA PHE A 80 3.84 -3.50 -2.61
C PHE A 80 5.18 -2.84 -2.98
N ILE A 81 6.18 -3.65 -3.34
CA ILE A 81 7.49 -3.18 -3.80
C ILE A 81 7.36 -2.41 -5.12
N ALA A 82 6.54 -2.88 -6.07
CA ALA A 82 6.28 -2.17 -7.32
C ALA A 82 5.67 -0.77 -7.09
N GLY A 83 4.79 -0.63 -6.10
CA GLY A 83 4.27 0.66 -5.64
C GLY A 83 5.36 1.55 -5.03
N ALA A 84 6.19 1.01 -4.13
CA ALA A 84 7.28 1.73 -3.49
C ALA A 84 8.32 2.27 -4.50
N LYS A 85 8.62 1.49 -5.55
CA LYS A 85 9.48 1.91 -6.67
C LYS A 85 8.99 3.18 -7.36
N LYS A 86 7.66 3.41 -7.43
CA LYS A 86 7.12 4.68 -7.97
C LYS A 86 7.44 5.88 -7.10
N TYR A 87 7.70 5.68 -5.80
CA TYR A 87 8.11 6.75 -4.89
C TYR A 87 9.63 6.96 -4.85
N GLY A 88 10.41 6.13 -5.54
CA GLY A 88 11.87 6.25 -5.64
C GLY A 88 12.65 5.22 -4.83
N TYR A 89 11.96 4.36 -4.07
CA TYR A 89 12.61 3.30 -3.28
C TYR A 89 13.00 2.13 -4.17
N ASN A 90 14.26 1.71 -4.11
CA ASN A 90 14.62 0.37 -4.54
C ASN A 90 14.18 -0.68 -3.50
N TYR A 91 14.31 -1.96 -3.85
CA TYR A 91 13.89 -3.06 -2.98
C TYR A 91 14.59 -3.02 -1.61
N GLY A 92 15.92 -2.91 -1.60
CA GLY A 92 16.71 -2.86 -0.38
C GLY A 92 16.36 -1.67 0.49
N GLU A 93 16.20 -0.48 -0.09
CA GLU A 93 15.80 0.74 0.63
C GLU A 93 14.42 0.58 1.30
N MET A 94 13.45 -0.02 0.62
CA MET A 94 12.13 -0.25 1.19
C MET A 94 12.18 -1.24 2.37
N ILE A 95 12.97 -2.31 2.26
CA ILE A 95 13.15 -3.27 3.35
C ILE A 95 13.88 -2.62 4.53
N MET A 96 14.95 -1.86 4.26
CA MET A 96 15.67 -1.12 5.30
C MET A 96 14.76 -0.14 6.03
N GLN A 97 13.92 0.62 5.32
CA GLN A 97 12.95 1.53 5.93
C GLN A 97 11.99 0.81 6.90
N ILE A 98 11.55 -0.41 6.56
CA ILE A 98 10.70 -1.22 7.46
C ILE A 98 11.47 -1.65 8.71
N CYS A 99 12.72 -2.07 8.56
CA CYS A 99 13.60 -2.39 9.69
C CYS A 99 13.85 -1.17 10.58
N ASP A 100 14.10 0.00 9.99
CA ASP A 100 14.34 1.25 10.71
C ASP A 100 13.10 1.62 11.55
N PHE A 101 11.89 1.53 10.99
CA PHE A 101 10.66 1.72 11.77
C PHE A 101 10.52 0.75 12.95
N ALA A 102 10.97 -0.50 12.78
CA ALA A 102 10.93 -1.48 13.85
C ALA A 102 11.92 -1.15 14.97
N ILE A 103 13.13 -0.69 14.64
CA ILE A 103 14.16 -0.27 15.59
C ILE A 103 13.71 0.99 16.33
N GLU A 104 13.29 2.04 15.62
CA GLU A 104 12.80 3.30 16.21
C GLU A 104 11.64 3.06 17.19
N ARG A 105 10.78 2.09 16.87
CA ARG A 105 9.72 1.69 17.78
C ARG A 105 10.26 1.02 19.03
N GLN A 106 11.22 0.10 18.91
CA GLN A 106 11.81 -0.58 20.07
C GLN A 106 12.46 0.44 21.02
N GLU A 107 13.24 1.39 20.49
CA GLU A 107 13.90 2.43 21.29
C GLU A 107 12.91 3.30 22.08
N LYS A 108 11.68 3.47 21.59
CA LYS A 108 10.61 4.19 22.30
C LYS A 108 10.01 3.42 23.48
N TYR A 109 10.26 2.11 23.58
CA TYR A 109 9.76 1.25 24.64
C TYR A 109 10.82 0.89 25.69
N GLU A 110 12.07 1.30 25.48
CA GLU A 110 13.17 1.26 26.45
C GLU A 110 13.27 2.61 27.21
#